data_AF-A0A165YBR9-F1
#
_entry.id   AF-A0A165YBR9-F1
#
_cell.length_a   1.000
_cell.length_b   1.000
_cell.length_c   1.000
_cell.angle_alpha   90.00
_cell.angle_beta   90.00
_cell.angle_gamma   90.00
#
_symmetry.space_group_name_H-M   'P 1'
#
loop_
_entity.id
_entity.type
_entity.pdbx_description
1 polymer ?
#
loop_
_entity_poly.entity_id
_entity_poly.type
_entity_poly.pdbx_seq_one_letter_code
_entity_poly.pdbx_strand_id
1 'polypeptide(L)'
;MQGLRELTQLEEICISGHQMESDIRSFLNKRLSQRDASKWTNGQKGMIKETLTDGADGMFRWVALQADHLIKCASPQDLKKRLKALPRDLNESYARTLSESPDPGNLKRILQWLAYSRRAMTVDEIADVAVVDFGSDDSGLP
;
A
#
# COMPACT_ATOMS: atom_id res chain seq x y z
N MET A 1 25.99 5.32 18.40
CA MET A 1 24.57 4.96 18.59
C MET A 1 23.82 6.12 19.24
N GLN A 2 23.65 7.26 18.53
CA GLN A 2 23.12 8.50 19.12
C GLN A 2 21.83 9.00 18.42
N GLY A 3 21.47 8.47 17.26
CA GLY A 3 20.31 8.93 16.47
C GLY A 3 18.94 8.37 16.91
N LEU A 4 18.88 7.25 17.62
CA LEU A 4 17.59 6.65 18.03
C LEU A 4 16.94 7.35 19.24
N ARG A 5 17.66 8.24 19.94
CA ARG A 5 17.10 9.01 21.07
C ARG A 5 16.18 10.15 20.63
N GLU A 6 16.21 10.56 19.36
CA GLU A 6 15.39 11.67 18.86
C GLU A 6 13.96 11.25 18.48
N LEU A 7 13.71 9.94 18.27
CA LEU A 7 12.38 9.45 17.89
C LEU A 7 11.40 9.34 19.06
N THR A 8 11.87 9.50 20.32
CA THR A 8 10.99 9.45 21.51
C THR A 8 10.17 10.72 21.72
N GLN A 9 10.40 11.77 20.93
CA GLN A 9 9.62 13.02 20.94
C GLN A 9 8.57 13.09 19.82
N LEU A 10 8.40 12.03 19.02
CA LEU A 10 7.38 12.01 17.99
C LEU A 10 6.01 11.86 18.65
N GLU A 11 5.15 12.84 18.43
CA GLU A 11 3.76 12.79 18.85
C GLU A 11 3.01 11.83 17.92
N GLU A 12 2.35 10.83 18.52
CA GLU A 12 1.47 9.94 17.79
C GLU A 12 0.18 10.68 17.44
N ILE A 13 0.10 11.21 16.22
CA ILE A 13 -1.11 11.85 15.72
C ILE A 13 -2.07 10.74 15.25
N CYS A 14 -2.98 10.32 16.15
CA CYS A 14 -4.10 9.47 15.77
C CYS A 14 -5.14 10.29 15.00
N ILE A 15 -5.18 10.12 13.68
CA ILE A 15 -6.30 10.57 12.86
C ILE A 15 -7.50 9.68 13.24
N SER A 16 -8.43 10.23 14.03
CA SER A 16 -9.43 9.45 14.78
C SER A 16 -10.39 8.66 13.88
N GLY A 17 -10.44 7.33 14.05
CA GLY A 17 -11.07 6.38 13.13
C GLY A 17 -12.60 6.43 13.00
N HIS A 18 -13.36 6.89 14.00
CA HIS A 18 -14.83 6.86 13.93
C HIS A 18 -15.42 7.86 12.92
N GLN A 19 -14.83 9.06 12.79
CA GLN A 19 -15.30 10.04 11.80
C GLN A 19 -14.96 9.60 10.37
N MET A 20 -13.91 8.78 10.19
CA MET A 20 -13.39 8.38 8.88
C MET A 20 -14.20 7.27 8.23
N GLU A 21 -15.01 6.50 8.98
CA GLU A 21 -15.77 5.39 8.42
C GLU A 21 -16.76 5.84 7.34
N SER A 22 -17.45 6.97 7.57
CA SER A 22 -18.34 7.60 6.59
C SER A 22 -17.61 7.97 5.29
N ASP A 23 -16.42 8.54 5.43
CA ASP A 23 -15.60 8.97 4.31
C ASP A 23 -15.00 7.76 3.56
N ILE A 24 -14.59 6.70 4.28
CA ILE A 24 -14.16 5.42 3.71
C ILE A 24 -15.29 4.79 2.89
N ARG A 25 -16.50 4.75 3.46
CA ARG A 25 -17.69 4.22 2.75
C ARG A 25 -18.00 5.05 1.50
N SER A 26 -17.88 6.36 1.58
CA SER A 26 -18.08 7.27 0.44
C SER A 26 -17.01 7.08 -0.64
N PHE A 27 -15.75 6.94 -0.24
CA PHE A 27 -14.65 6.60 -1.14
C PHE A 27 -14.90 5.27 -1.85
N LEU A 28 -15.26 4.22 -1.11
CA LEU A 28 -15.54 2.88 -1.67
C LEU A 28 -16.72 2.90 -2.63
N ASN A 29 -17.80 3.62 -2.32
CA ASN A 29 -18.93 3.79 -3.24
C ASN A 29 -18.46 4.39 -4.57
N LYS A 30 -17.65 5.47 -4.50
CA LYS A 30 -17.11 6.15 -5.69
C LYS A 30 -16.12 5.27 -6.47
N ARG A 31 -15.26 4.53 -5.77
CA ARG A 31 -14.30 3.62 -6.41
C ARG A 31 -15.02 2.47 -7.13
N LEU A 32 -16.01 1.85 -6.48
CA LEU A 32 -16.75 0.70 -7.00
C LEU A 32 -17.79 1.08 -8.07
N SER A 33 -18.09 2.37 -8.26
CA SER A 33 -18.88 2.85 -9.39
C SER A 33 -18.06 3.05 -10.67
N GLN A 34 -16.73 2.94 -10.62
CA GLN A 34 -15.88 3.10 -11.80
C GLN A 34 -16.02 1.94 -12.79
N ARG A 35 -15.65 2.20 -14.06
CA ARG A 35 -15.86 1.26 -15.17
C ARG A 35 -15.13 -0.08 -14.99
N ASP A 36 -13.95 -0.08 -14.39
CA ASP A 36 -13.16 -1.29 -14.12
C ASP A 36 -13.82 -2.23 -13.08
N ALA A 37 -14.68 -1.70 -12.22
CA ALA A 37 -15.50 -2.45 -11.28
C ALA A 37 -16.86 -2.90 -11.85
N SER A 38 -17.20 -2.55 -13.11
CA SER A 38 -18.51 -2.86 -13.70
C SER A 38 -18.80 -4.35 -13.85
N LYS A 39 -17.77 -5.20 -13.95
CA LYS A 39 -17.92 -6.66 -14.01
C LYS A 39 -18.50 -7.29 -12.75
N TRP A 40 -18.50 -6.57 -11.63
CA TRP A 40 -19.00 -7.06 -10.35
C TRP A 40 -20.46 -6.68 -10.13
N THR A 41 -21.24 -7.61 -9.59
CA THR A 41 -22.63 -7.37 -9.22
C THR A 41 -22.72 -6.44 -8.00
N ASN A 42 -23.89 -5.84 -7.78
CA ASN A 42 -24.13 -5.01 -6.59
C ASN A 42 -23.89 -5.78 -5.28
N GLY A 43 -24.25 -7.08 -5.24
CA GLY A 43 -23.96 -7.93 -4.08
C GLY A 43 -22.46 -8.13 -3.85
N GLN A 44 -21.67 -8.31 -4.91
CA GLN A 44 -20.21 -8.41 -4.80
C GLN A 44 -19.56 -7.11 -4.38
N LYS A 45 -20.02 -5.98 -4.92
CA LYS A 45 -19.57 -4.65 -4.49
C LYS A 45 -19.92 -4.38 -3.03
N GLY A 46 -21.08 -4.84 -2.57
CA GLY A 46 -21.49 -4.83 -1.16
C GLY A 46 -20.50 -5.59 -0.29
N MET A 47 -20.19 -6.84 -0.63
CA MET A 47 -19.22 -7.66 0.12
C MET A 47 -17.82 -7.01 0.18
N ILE A 48 -17.34 -6.45 -0.93
CA ILE A 48 -16.06 -5.71 -0.96
C ILE A 48 -16.13 -4.53 0.00
N LYS A 49 -17.20 -3.73 -0.10
CA LYS A 49 -17.36 -2.52 0.70
C LYS A 49 -17.40 -2.83 2.20
N GLU A 50 -18.20 -3.81 2.62
CA GLU A 50 -18.32 -4.20 4.03
C GLU A 50 -16.97 -4.69 4.56
N THR A 51 -16.37 -5.66 3.88
CA THR A 51 -15.08 -6.24 4.32
C THR A 51 -13.98 -5.18 4.43
N LEU A 52 -13.90 -4.25 3.48
CA LEU A 52 -12.89 -3.19 3.51
C LEU A 52 -13.20 -2.07 4.49
N THR A 53 -14.46 -1.82 4.82
CA THR A 53 -14.81 -0.85 5.87
C THR A 53 -14.45 -1.42 7.24
N ASP A 54 -14.78 -2.68 7.49
CA ASP A 54 -14.51 -3.36 8.76
C ASP A 54 -13.01 -3.51 9.04
N GLY A 55 -12.23 -3.81 7.99
CA GLY A 55 -10.78 -3.95 8.08
C GLY A 55 -9.98 -2.65 7.98
N ALA A 56 -10.64 -1.51 7.76
CA ALA A 56 -9.92 -0.27 7.46
C ALA A 56 -9.09 0.25 8.62
N ASP A 57 -9.61 0.17 9.85
CA ASP A 57 -9.02 0.78 11.05
C ASP A 57 -8.54 2.23 10.81
N GLY A 58 -9.38 3.02 10.12
CA GLY A 58 -9.06 4.40 9.72
C GLY A 58 -8.03 4.56 8.58
N MET A 59 -7.45 3.49 8.04
CA MET A 59 -6.41 3.54 7.01
C MET A 59 -6.98 3.65 5.59
N PHE A 60 -7.22 4.87 5.09
CA PHE A 60 -7.62 5.10 3.69
C PHE A 60 -6.72 4.44 2.66
N ARG A 61 -5.39 4.51 2.89
CA ARG A 61 -4.43 3.94 1.94
C ARG A 61 -4.57 2.43 1.86
N TRP A 62 -4.84 1.76 2.99
CA TRP A 62 -5.07 0.33 3.01
C TRP A 62 -6.33 -0.01 2.21
N VAL A 63 -7.43 0.70 2.47
CA VAL A 63 -8.70 0.52 1.74
C VAL A 63 -8.52 0.70 0.24
N ALA A 64 -7.81 1.76 -0.18
CA ALA A 64 -7.56 2.03 -1.60
C ALA A 64 -6.76 0.91 -2.27
N LEU A 65 -5.67 0.45 -1.63
CA LEU A 65 -4.86 -0.65 -2.15
C LEU A 65 -5.69 -1.93 -2.27
N GLN A 66 -6.45 -2.30 -1.22
CA GLN A 66 -7.25 -3.52 -1.25
C GLN A 66 -8.36 -3.44 -2.30
N ALA A 67 -9.04 -2.30 -2.45
CA ALA A 67 -10.05 -2.11 -3.48
C ALA A 67 -9.47 -2.33 -4.89
N ASP A 68 -8.30 -1.74 -5.18
CA ASP A 68 -7.63 -1.90 -6.48
C ASP A 68 -7.23 -3.36 -6.75
N HIS A 69 -6.74 -4.08 -5.74
CA HIS A 69 -6.41 -5.49 -5.86
C HIS A 69 -7.66 -6.36 -6.07
N LEU A 70 -8.74 -6.10 -5.32
CA LEU A 70 -9.98 -6.89 -5.40
C LEU A 70 -10.72 -6.68 -6.73
N ILE A 71 -10.73 -5.45 -7.27
CA ILE A 71 -11.37 -5.15 -8.55
C ILE A 71 -10.66 -5.90 -9.70
N LYS A 72 -9.36 -6.14 -9.59
CA LYS A 72 -8.56 -6.90 -10.56
C LYS A 72 -8.74 -8.42 -10.50
N CYS A 73 -9.45 -8.98 -9.52
CA CYS A 73 -9.67 -10.44 -9.44
C CYS A 73 -10.26 -10.99 -10.74
N ALA A 74 -9.82 -12.19 -11.12
CA ALA A 74 -10.18 -12.80 -12.41
C ALA A 74 -11.59 -13.40 -12.39
N SER A 75 -12.09 -13.82 -11.23
CA SER A 75 -13.38 -14.48 -11.10
C SER A 75 -14.04 -14.23 -9.73
N PRO A 76 -15.35 -14.49 -9.59
CA PRO A 76 -16.02 -14.45 -8.28
C PRO A 76 -15.40 -15.36 -7.22
N GLN A 77 -14.83 -16.49 -7.64
CA GLN A 77 -14.15 -17.43 -6.74
C GLN A 77 -12.82 -16.85 -6.25
N ASP A 78 -12.02 -16.26 -7.16
CA ASP A 78 -10.80 -15.53 -6.81
C ASP A 78 -11.11 -14.37 -5.86
N LEU A 79 -12.16 -13.58 -6.14
CA LEU A 79 -12.61 -12.50 -5.26
C LEU A 79 -12.92 -13.01 -3.84
N LYS A 80 -13.72 -14.08 -3.71
CA LYS A 80 -14.03 -14.69 -2.41
C LYS A 80 -12.78 -15.18 -1.68
N LYS A 81 -11.81 -15.73 -2.40
CA LYS A 81 -10.54 -16.17 -1.82
C LYS A 81 -9.73 -14.98 -1.30
N ARG A 82 -9.60 -13.91 -2.09
CA ARG A 82 -8.83 -12.72 -1.70
C ARG A 82 -9.46 -11.92 -0.57
N LEU A 83 -10.79 -11.83 -0.52
CA LEU A 83 -11.51 -11.22 0.61
C LEU A 83 -11.19 -11.90 1.95
N LYS A 84 -10.86 -13.21 1.94
CA LYS A 84 -10.46 -13.95 3.15
C LYS A 84 -8.97 -13.85 3.48
N ALA A 85 -8.16 -13.33 2.57
CA ALA A 85 -6.71 -13.29 2.67
C ALA A 85 -6.19 -11.86 2.54
N LEU A 86 -6.97 -10.88 3.00
CA LEU A 86 -6.55 -9.48 3.02
C LEU A 86 -5.34 -9.31 3.93
N PRO A 87 -4.40 -8.42 3.57
CA PRO A 87 -3.31 -8.05 4.47
C PRO A 87 -3.87 -7.34 5.70
N ARG A 88 -3.28 -7.59 6.86
CA ARG A 88 -3.68 -7.03 8.16
C ARG A 88 -3.55 -5.51 8.21
N ASP A 89 -2.52 -4.97 7.59
CA ASP A 89 -2.19 -3.54 7.65
C ASP A 89 -1.42 -3.07 6.40
N LEU A 90 -0.99 -1.81 6.42
CA LEU A 90 -0.18 -1.23 5.35
C LEU A 90 1.20 -1.91 5.23
N ASN A 91 1.83 -2.32 6.32
CA ASN A 91 3.14 -2.95 6.28
C ASN A 91 3.08 -4.27 5.52
N GLU A 92 2.10 -5.11 5.83
CA GLU A 92 1.88 -6.35 5.11
C GLU A 92 1.48 -6.09 3.65
N SER A 93 0.65 -5.08 3.39
CA SER A 93 0.29 -4.68 2.02
C SER A 93 1.53 -4.34 1.19
N TYR A 94 2.42 -3.50 1.71
CA TYR A 94 3.65 -3.11 1.03
C TYR A 94 4.63 -4.27 0.91
N ALA A 95 4.76 -5.13 1.92
CA ALA A 95 5.61 -6.31 1.85
C ALA A 95 5.19 -7.23 0.70
N ARG A 96 3.87 -7.49 0.56
CA ARG A 96 3.32 -8.27 -0.56
C ARG A 96 3.60 -7.60 -1.91
N THR A 97 3.28 -6.30 -2.06
CA THR A 97 3.53 -5.56 -3.30
C THR A 97 5.00 -5.56 -3.71
N LEU A 98 5.92 -5.37 -2.76
CA LEU A 98 7.35 -5.44 -3.01
C LEU A 98 7.78 -6.83 -3.45
N SER A 99 7.29 -7.88 -2.80
CA SER A 99 7.61 -9.27 -3.15
C SER A 99 7.08 -9.72 -4.51
N GLU A 100 5.97 -9.15 -4.96
CA GLU A 100 5.36 -9.42 -6.28
C GLU A 100 6.05 -8.64 -7.41
N SER A 101 6.95 -7.70 -7.10
CA SER A 101 7.70 -6.94 -8.09
C SER A 101 8.64 -7.86 -8.89
N PRO A 102 8.74 -7.71 -10.22
CA PRO A 102 9.76 -8.40 -11.01
C PRO A 102 11.19 -8.08 -10.58
N ASP A 103 11.39 -6.90 -9.98
CA ASP A 103 12.67 -6.42 -9.47
C ASP A 103 12.48 -5.76 -8.10
N PRO A 104 12.40 -6.56 -7.02
CA PRO A 104 12.18 -6.05 -5.66
C PRO A 104 13.37 -5.23 -5.16
N GLY A 105 14.59 -5.52 -5.64
CA GLY A 105 15.82 -4.85 -5.25
C GLY A 105 15.83 -3.40 -5.71
N ASN A 106 15.63 -3.16 -7.01
CA ASN A 106 15.56 -1.81 -7.55
C ASN A 106 14.34 -1.04 -7.06
N LEU A 107 13.18 -1.70 -6.92
CA LEU A 107 11.99 -1.04 -6.37
C LEU A 107 12.22 -0.54 -4.94
N LYS A 108 12.82 -1.37 -4.07
CA LYS A 108 13.19 -0.97 -2.71
C LYS A 108 14.16 0.21 -2.72
N ARG A 109 15.19 0.15 -3.57
CA ARG A 109 16.18 1.21 -3.73
C ARG A 109 15.55 2.53 -4.15
N ILE A 110 14.70 2.53 -5.17
CA ILE A 110 13.96 3.72 -5.62
C ILE A 110 13.13 4.31 -4.48
N LEU A 111 12.39 3.48 -3.74
CA LEU A 111 11.58 3.96 -2.61
C LEU A 111 12.44 4.56 -1.49
N GLN A 112 13.60 3.99 -1.20
CA GLN A 112 14.54 4.56 -0.23
C GLN A 112 15.05 5.93 -0.69
N TRP A 113 15.46 6.07 -1.95
CA TRP A 113 15.89 7.36 -2.49
C TRP A 113 14.79 8.41 -2.44
N LEU A 114 13.56 8.05 -2.81
CA LEU A 114 12.40 8.93 -2.70
C LEU A 114 12.16 9.36 -1.23
N ALA A 115 12.20 8.42 -0.28
CA ALA A 115 11.92 8.69 1.12
C ALA A 115 13.00 9.55 1.81
N TYR A 116 14.27 9.38 1.44
CA TYR A 116 15.40 10.10 2.04
C TYR A 116 15.86 11.32 1.23
N SER A 117 15.23 11.59 0.09
CA SER A 117 15.52 12.78 -0.70
C SER A 117 15.14 14.05 0.06
N ARG A 118 16.02 15.05 0.04
CA ARG A 118 15.77 16.36 0.67
C ARG A 118 14.73 17.20 -0.07
N ARG A 119 14.45 16.84 -1.31
CA ARG A 119 13.48 17.48 -2.20
C ARG A 119 12.84 16.42 -3.07
N ALA A 120 11.68 16.72 -3.64
CA ALA A 120 11.11 15.88 -4.68
C ALA A 120 12.16 15.60 -5.78
N MET A 121 12.34 14.33 -6.09
CA MET A 121 13.19 13.88 -7.19
C MET A 121 12.45 14.01 -8.51
N THR A 122 13.17 14.34 -9.56
CA THR A 122 12.66 14.29 -10.93
C THR A 122 12.62 12.85 -11.43
N VAL A 123 11.86 12.59 -12.51
CA VAL A 123 11.79 11.26 -13.12
C VAL A 123 13.16 10.81 -13.63
N ASP A 124 13.95 11.74 -14.19
CA ASP A 124 15.30 11.46 -14.70
C ASP A 124 16.23 11.03 -13.56
N GLU A 125 16.19 11.72 -12.41
CA GLU A 125 16.99 11.35 -11.23
C GLU A 125 16.59 9.97 -10.67
N ILE A 126 15.31 9.60 -10.74
CA ILE A 126 14.84 8.26 -10.32
C ILE A 126 15.33 7.20 -11.30
N ALA A 127 15.35 7.51 -12.61
CA ALA A 127 15.87 6.60 -13.62
C ALA A 127 17.37 6.35 -13.42
N ASP A 128 18.14 7.39 -13.07
CA ASP A 128 19.56 7.26 -12.74
C ASP A 128 19.77 6.34 -11.53
N VAL A 129 18.96 6.46 -10.48
CA VAL A 129 19.03 5.56 -9.30
C VAL A 129 18.85 4.09 -9.66
N ALA A 130 18.01 3.78 -10.64
CA ALA A 130 17.73 2.39 -11.05
C ALA A 130 18.93 1.72 -11.74
N VAL A 131 19.84 2.51 -12.34
CA VAL A 131 21.02 2.01 -13.05
C VAL A 131 22.30 2.02 -12.20
N VAL A 132 22.29 2.66 -11.03
CA VAL A 132 23.44 2.63 -10.13
C VAL A 132 23.56 1.25 -9.48
N ASP A 133 24.64 0.55 -9.82
CA ASP A 133 25.07 -0.64 -9.08
C ASP A 133 25.80 -0.21 -7.81
N PHE A 134 25.05 -0.10 -6.72
CA PHE A 134 25.63 -0.10 -5.38
C PHE A 134 26.01 -1.54 -5.09
N GLY A 135 27.18 -1.96 -5.59
CA GLY A 135 27.70 -3.30 -5.45
C GLY A 135 27.48 -3.82 -4.02
N SER A 136 27.23 -5.11 -3.88
CA SER A 136 27.13 -5.74 -2.58
C SER A 136 28.44 -5.53 -1.83
N ASP A 137 28.49 -4.51 -0.97
CA ASP A 137 29.47 -4.41 0.10
C ASP A 137 29.14 -5.52 1.11
N ASP A 138 29.35 -6.77 0.69
CA ASP A 138 29.89 -7.81 1.54
C ASP A 138 31.40 -7.53 1.70
N SER A 139 31.72 -6.32 2.18
CA SER A 139 32.95 -6.13 2.90
C SER A 139 32.71 -6.68 4.30
N GLY A 140 32.70 -8.01 4.37
CA GLY A 140 33.17 -8.70 5.56
C GLY A 140 34.53 -8.12 5.90
N LEU A 141 34.53 -7.15 6.80
CA LEU A 141 35.71 -6.69 7.50
C LEU A 141 35.58 -7.11 8.96
N PRO A 142 36.66 -7.66 9.54
CA PRO A 142 36.68 -8.36 10.82
C PRO A 142 36.39 -7.46 12.02
#